data_AF-A0A8T1KG45-F1
#
_entry.id   AF-A0A8T1KG45-F1
#
_cell.length_a   1.000
_cell.length_b   1.000
_cell.length_c   1.000
_cell.angle_alpha   90.00
_cell.angle_beta   90.00
_cell.angle_gamma   90.00
#
_symmetry.space_group_name_H-M   'P 1'
#
loop_
_entity.id
_entity.type
_entity.pdbx_description
1 polymer ?
#
loop_
_entity_poly.entity_id
_entity_poly.type
_entity_poly.pdbx_seq_one_letter_code
_entity_poly.pdbx_strand_id
1 'polypeptide(L)'
;MSVVQDPLALLFYFMPPKLWIQIAVESNRYHAQTIPGQARAIRSQQRRNADRVGPVEELSDIQARLANLPDIEPWEVLRVVVLLIARILMPIRIGIDAHWSTKQIGALTANRFNLFTSKHRFFHIMGYLHFSNNKSPQADIVRAWKTRPVVDVLQRTFAQGYRMPQ
;
A
#
# COMPACT_ATOMS: atom_id res chain seq x y z
N MET A 1 30.02 -9.18 -7.73
CA MET A 1 29.03 -8.77 -8.75
C MET A 1 28.87 -7.26 -8.68
N SER A 2 28.92 -6.53 -9.79
CA SER A 2 28.64 -5.09 -9.76
C SER A 2 27.17 -4.86 -9.43
N VAL A 3 26.85 -3.87 -8.60
CA VAL A 3 25.48 -3.52 -8.17
C VAL A 3 24.53 -3.34 -9.36
N VAL A 4 25.05 -2.95 -10.52
CA VAL A 4 24.30 -2.71 -11.77
C VAL A 4 23.75 -4.01 -12.39
N GLN A 5 24.36 -5.17 -12.09
CA GLN A 5 23.94 -6.46 -12.66
C GLN A 5 22.94 -7.21 -11.78
N ASP A 6 22.60 -6.66 -10.61
CA ASP A 6 21.58 -7.19 -9.71
C ASP A 6 20.39 -6.22 -9.65
N PRO A 7 19.26 -6.54 -10.30
CA PRO A 7 18.07 -5.69 -10.31
C PRO A 7 17.51 -5.38 -8.91
N LEU A 8 17.67 -6.30 -7.95
CA LEU A 8 17.21 -6.10 -6.58
C LEU A 8 18.15 -5.15 -5.82
N ALA A 9 19.47 -5.30 -6.01
CA ALA A 9 20.44 -4.36 -5.48
C ALA A 9 20.22 -2.95 -6.06
N LEU A 10 19.92 -2.85 -7.36
CA LEU A 10 19.60 -1.58 -8.01
C LEU A 10 18.30 -0.95 -7.45
N LEU A 11 17.27 -1.77 -7.20
CA LEU A 11 16.03 -1.32 -6.56
C LEU A 11 16.31 -0.70 -5.19
N PHE A 12 17.09 -1.40 -4.35
CA PHE A 12 17.42 -0.92 -3.01
C PHE A 12 18.44 0.22 -2.99
N TYR A 13 19.22 0.39 -4.05
CA TYR A 13 20.05 1.58 -4.23
C TYR A 13 19.19 2.84 -4.36
N PHE A 14 18.17 2.81 -5.24
CA PHE A 14 17.28 3.96 -5.46
C PHE A 14 16.19 4.11 -4.38
N MET A 15 15.72 2.99 -3.82
CA MET A 15 14.71 2.96 -2.78
C MET A 15 15.25 2.18 -1.56
N PRO A 16 16.05 2.83 -0.71
CA PRO A 16 16.74 2.17 0.40
C PRO A 16 15.77 1.57 1.42
N PRO A 17 16.18 0.52 2.17
CA PRO A 17 15.36 -0.11 3.23
C PRO A 17 14.67 0.90 4.17
N LYS A 18 15.36 1.98 4.52
CA LYS A 18 14.83 3.05 5.36
C LYS A 18 13.56 3.71 4.79
N LEU A 19 13.46 3.86 3.46
CA LEU A 19 12.28 4.40 2.81
C LEU A 19 11.07 3.50 3.05
N TRP A 20 11.20 2.18 2.84
CA TRP A 20 10.13 1.22 3.03
C TRP A 20 9.64 1.16 4.49
N ILE A 21 10.56 1.26 5.44
CA ILE A 21 10.24 1.35 6.87
C ILE A 21 9.42 2.61 7.16
N GLN A 22 9.83 3.76 6.62
CA GLN A 22 9.10 5.02 6.80
C GLN A 22 7.70 4.96 6.19
N ILE A 23 7.54 4.36 5.01
CA ILE A 23 6.23 4.18 4.37
C ILE A 23 5.31 3.30 5.24
N ALA A 24 5.82 2.21 5.81
CA ALA A 24 5.04 1.36 6.72
C ALA A 24 4.59 2.12 7.97
N VAL A 25 5.51 2.87 8.61
CA VAL A 25 5.20 3.72 9.77
C VAL A 25 4.12 4.73 9.46
N GLU A 26 4.23 5.45 8.33
CA GLU A 26 3.26 6.47 7.96
C GLU A 26 1.92 5.87 7.50
N SER A 27 1.92 4.67 6.91
CA SER A 27 0.70 3.92 6.59
C SER A 27 -0.05 3.48 7.85
N ASN A 28 0.65 2.92 8.85
CA ASN A 28 0.05 2.54 10.14
C ASN A 28 -0.42 3.76 10.93
N ARG A 29 0.34 4.86 10.89
CA ARG A 29 -0.10 6.14 11.46
C ARG A 29 -1.40 6.61 10.82
N TYR A 30 -1.50 6.57 9.49
CA TYR A 30 -2.71 6.95 8.79
C TYR A 30 -3.89 6.03 9.12
N HIS A 31 -3.66 4.72 9.18
CA HIS A 31 -4.66 3.74 9.63
C HIS A 31 -5.22 4.15 11.00
N ALA A 32 -4.36 4.30 12.01
CA ALA A 32 -4.79 4.70 13.36
C ALA A 32 -5.56 6.03 13.38
N GLN A 33 -5.12 7.02 12.61
CA GLN A 33 -5.78 8.33 12.53
C GLN A 33 -7.18 8.27 11.88
N THR A 34 -7.44 7.29 11.02
CA THR A 34 -8.71 7.18 10.27
C THR A 34 -9.75 6.28 10.93
N ILE A 35 -9.35 5.46 11.92
CA ILE A 35 -10.24 4.54 12.66
C ILE A 35 -11.55 5.21 13.10
N PRO A 36 -11.57 6.37 13.78
CA PRO A 36 -12.84 6.96 14.24
C PRO A 36 -13.77 7.35 13.08
N GLY A 37 -13.21 7.84 11.98
CA GLY A 37 -13.96 8.21 10.78
C GLY A 37 -14.55 6.99 10.08
N GLN A 38 -13.74 5.93 9.93
CA GLN A 38 -14.18 4.67 9.34
C GLN A 38 -15.23 3.97 10.20
N ALA A 39 -15.07 3.95 11.53
CA ALA A 39 -16.06 3.37 12.42
C ALA A 39 -17.44 4.01 12.24
N ARG A 40 -17.49 5.35 12.10
CA ARG A 40 -18.73 6.07 11.80
C ARG A 40 -19.30 5.70 10.43
N ALA A 41 -18.46 5.59 9.41
CA ALA A 41 -18.88 5.20 8.06
C ALA A 41 -19.45 3.77 8.01
N ILE A 42 -18.77 2.82 8.66
CA ILE A 42 -19.21 1.42 8.80
C ILE A 42 -20.56 1.36 9.52
N ARG A 43 -20.70 2.04 10.67
CA ARG A 43 -21.95 2.05 11.43
C ARG A 43 -23.09 2.68 10.63
N SER A 44 -22.82 3.77 9.90
CA SER A 44 -23.82 4.38 9.01
C SER A 44 -24.28 3.41 7.93
N GLN A 45 -23.35 2.66 7.34
CA GLN A 45 -23.67 1.65 6.32
C GLN A 45 -24.47 0.48 6.90
N GLN A 46 -24.15 0.03 8.12
CA GLN A 46 -24.93 -1.00 8.82
C GLN A 46 -26.36 -0.55 9.09
N ARG A 47 -26.56 0.70 9.55
CA ARG A 47 -27.90 1.27 9.74
C ARG A 47 -28.73 1.32 8.46
N ARG A 48 -28.10 1.66 7.33
CA ARG A 48 -28.78 1.69 6.01
C ARG A 48 -29.17 0.29 5.52
N ASN A 49 -28.44 -0.74 5.94
CA ASN A 49 -28.64 -2.12 5.51
C ASN A 49 -29.08 -3.03 6.68
N ALA A 50 -29.74 -2.48 7.70
CA ALA A 50 -30.07 -3.20 8.93
C ALA A 50 -30.84 -4.49 8.66
N ASP A 51 -31.78 -4.44 7.70
CA ASP A 51 -32.59 -5.59 7.27
C ASP A 51 -31.77 -6.73 6.64
N ARG A 52 -30.53 -6.46 6.19
CA ARG A 52 -29.67 -7.43 5.49
C ARG A 52 -28.45 -7.87 6.29
N VAL A 53 -27.91 -6.98 7.12
CA VAL A 53 -26.61 -7.16 7.78
C VAL A 53 -26.76 -7.59 9.24
N GLY A 54 -27.97 -7.47 9.80
CA GLY A 54 -28.25 -7.83 11.19
C GLY A 54 -28.03 -6.64 12.14
N PRO A 55 -27.82 -6.91 13.43
CA PRO A 55 -27.74 -5.86 14.46
C PRO A 55 -26.56 -4.91 14.19
N VAL A 56 -26.81 -3.62 14.40
CA VAL A 56 -25.81 -2.56 14.22
C VAL A 56 -24.79 -2.63 15.34
N GLU A 57 -23.51 -2.79 14.99
CA GLU A 57 -22.41 -2.83 15.96
C GLU A 57 -22.29 -1.48 16.70
N GLU A 58 -21.80 -1.53 17.95
CA GLU A 58 -21.43 -0.32 18.68
C GLU A 58 -20.16 0.31 18.10
N LEU A 59 -20.03 1.63 18.25
CA LEU A 59 -18.87 2.34 17.71
C LEU A 59 -17.57 1.87 18.35
N SER A 60 -17.59 1.55 19.65
CA SER A 60 -16.44 1.03 20.39
C SER A 60 -15.95 -0.29 19.81
N ASP A 61 -16.87 -1.17 19.42
CA ASP A 61 -16.55 -2.51 18.94
C ASP A 61 -15.95 -2.44 17.55
N ILE A 62 -16.52 -1.60 16.67
CA ILE A 62 -15.95 -1.34 15.34
C ILE A 62 -14.55 -0.73 15.48
N GLN A 63 -14.36 0.23 16.40
CA GLN A 63 -13.04 0.83 16.63
C GLN A 63 -12.02 -0.17 17.15
N ALA A 64 -12.39 -0.99 18.14
CA ALA A 64 -11.52 -2.04 18.68
C ALA A 64 -11.14 -3.06 17.61
N ARG A 65 -12.10 -3.49 16.79
CA ARG A 65 -11.86 -4.40 15.67
C ARG A 65 -10.90 -3.82 14.63
N LEU A 66 -11.05 -2.54 14.28
CA LEU A 66 -10.13 -1.86 13.36
C LEU A 66 -8.75 -1.67 13.98
N ALA A 67 -8.66 -1.31 15.27
CA ALA A 67 -7.40 -1.14 15.99
C ALA A 67 -6.61 -2.46 16.15
N ASN A 68 -7.31 -3.59 16.21
CA ASN A 68 -6.70 -4.91 16.31
C ASN A 68 -6.25 -5.49 14.96
N LEU A 69 -6.40 -4.75 13.84
CA LEU A 69 -5.87 -5.21 12.56
C LEU A 69 -4.33 -5.24 12.63
N PRO A 70 -3.67 -6.27 12.06
CA PRO A 70 -2.22 -6.35 12.06
C PRO A 70 -1.60 -5.14 11.36
N ASP A 71 -0.58 -4.56 12.00
CA ASP A 71 0.22 -3.49 11.43
C ASP A 71 0.79 -3.89 10.07
N ILE A 72 0.91 -2.91 9.17
CA ILE A 72 1.54 -3.05 7.87
C ILE A 72 3.05 -3.07 8.08
N GLU A 73 3.70 -4.13 7.62
CA GLU A 73 5.14 -4.30 7.74
C GLU A 73 5.88 -3.79 6.49
N PRO A 74 7.16 -3.36 6.61
CA PRO A 74 7.92 -2.81 5.49
C PRO A 74 8.02 -3.76 4.29
N TRP A 75 8.18 -5.06 4.53
CA TRP A 75 8.24 -6.06 3.46
C TRP A 75 6.89 -6.28 2.77
N GLU A 76 5.77 -5.98 3.43
CA GLU A 76 4.45 -6.03 2.80
C GLU A 76 4.24 -4.86 1.85
N VAL A 77 4.73 -3.67 2.20
CA VAL A 77 4.78 -2.52 1.30
C VAL A 77 5.60 -2.86 0.05
N LEU A 78 6.82 -3.39 0.25
CA LEU A 78 7.68 -3.84 -0.86
C LEU A 78 6.95 -4.86 -1.74
N ARG A 79 6.31 -5.86 -1.14
CA ARG A 79 5.55 -6.89 -1.85
C ARG A 79 4.42 -6.30 -2.68
N VAL A 80 3.66 -5.34 -2.14
CA VAL A 80 2.59 -4.65 -2.88
C VAL A 80 3.17 -3.92 -4.10
N VAL A 81 4.28 -3.18 -3.94
CA VAL A 81 4.93 -2.49 -5.06
C VAL A 81 5.44 -3.47 -6.13
N VAL A 82 6.05 -4.58 -5.72
CA VAL A 82 6.48 -5.64 -6.66
C VAL A 82 5.29 -6.22 -7.43
N LEU A 83 4.14 -6.44 -6.78
CA LEU A 83 2.93 -6.90 -7.46
C LEU A 83 2.35 -5.85 -8.42
N LEU A 84 2.48 -4.56 -8.11
CA LEU A 84 2.12 -3.47 -9.04
C LEU A 84 3.05 -3.44 -10.26
N ILE A 85 4.36 -3.67 -10.08
CA ILE A 85 5.31 -3.81 -11.19
C ILE A 85 4.96 -5.04 -12.03
N ALA A 86 4.68 -6.19 -11.40
CA ALA A 86 4.25 -7.40 -12.11
C ALA A 86 2.96 -7.17 -12.91
N ARG A 87 2.02 -6.38 -12.38
CA ARG A 87 0.82 -5.96 -13.10
C ARG A 87 1.12 -5.09 -14.32
N ILE A 88 2.11 -4.19 -14.23
CA ILE A 88 2.52 -3.36 -15.38
C ILE A 88 3.10 -4.25 -16.49
N LEU A 89 3.90 -5.26 -16.12
CA LEU A 89 4.51 -6.20 -17.07
C LEU A 89 3.50 -7.20 -17.66
N MET A 90 2.48 -7.59 -16.89
CA MET A 90 1.43 -8.53 -17.29
C MET A 90 0.03 -7.91 -17.10
N PRO A 91 -0.38 -6.98 -17.97
CA PRO A 91 -1.62 -6.25 -17.80
C PRO A 91 -2.86 -7.12 -18.03
N ILE A 92 -3.81 -7.09 -17.09
CA ILE A 92 -5.15 -7.67 -17.24
C ILE A 92 -6.17 -6.53 -17.43
N ARG A 93 -7.03 -6.65 -18.46
CA ARG A 93 -8.02 -5.63 -18.85
C ARG A 93 -9.22 -5.48 -17.90
N ILE A 94 -9.46 -6.45 -17.02
CA ILE A 94 -10.67 -6.52 -16.17
C ILE A 94 -10.50 -5.77 -14.84
N GLY A 95 -9.31 -5.82 -14.24
CA GLY A 95 -9.05 -5.24 -12.92
C GLY A 95 -7.77 -5.78 -12.30
N ILE A 96 -7.30 -5.16 -11.21
CA ILE A 96 -6.16 -5.67 -10.44
C ILE A 96 -6.53 -6.89 -9.60
N ASP A 97 -7.77 -6.96 -9.18
CA ASP A 97 -8.28 -8.09 -8.41
C ASP A 97 -8.39 -9.39 -9.22
N ALA A 98 -8.51 -9.29 -10.54
CA ALA A 98 -8.46 -10.43 -11.45
C ALA A 98 -7.14 -11.22 -11.34
N HIS A 99 -6.05 -10.61 -10.83
CA HIS A 99 -4.80 -11.31 -10.55
C HIS A 99 -4.87 -12.30 -9.38
N TRP A 100 -5.97 -12.33 -8.62
CA TRP A 100 -6.24 -13.35 -7.60
C TRP A 100 -7.22 -14.42 -8.08
N SER A 101 -7.69 -14.35 -9.33
CA SER A 101 -8.57 -15.37 -9.90
C SER A 101 -7.82 -16.68 -10.07
N THR A 102 -8.40 -17.77 -9.58
CA THR A 102 -7.89 -19.14 -9.81
C THR A 102 -8.46 -19.76 -11.08
N LYS A 103 -9.34 -19.07 -11.81
CA LYS A 103 -9.90 -19.56 -13.07
C LYS A 103 -8.80 -19.69 -14.11
N GLN A 104 -8.74 -20.84 -14.78
CA GLN A 104 -7.87 -21.00 -15.95
C GLN A 104 -8.45 -20.23 -17.13
N ILE A 105 -7.57 -19.54 -17.89
CA ILE A 105 -7.93 -18.86 -19.14
C ILE A 105 -7.13 -19.55 -20.24
N GLY A 106 -7.73 -20.54 -20.90
CA GLY A 106 -7.04 -21.41 -21.85
C GLY A 106 -6.00 -22.29 -21.17
N ALA A 107 -4.81 -22.44 -21.76
CA ALA A 107 -3.70 -23.23 -21.20
C ALA A 107 -2.89 -22.49 -20.12
N LEU A 108 -3.18 -21.21 -19.86
CA LEU A 108 -2.47 -20.38 -18.88
C LEU A 108 -3.32 -20.25 -17.61
N THR A 109 -2.71 -20.50 -16.45
CA THR A 109 -3.31 -20.11 -15.17
C THR A 109 -3.39 -18.59 -15.13
N ALA A 110 -4.56 -18.02 -14.82
CA ALA A 110 -4.64 -16.61 -14.45
C ALA A 110 -3.63 -16.33 -13.30
N ASN A 111 -3.06 -15.13 -13.29
CA ASN A 111 -1.92 -14.73 -12.45
C ASN A 111 -2.01 -15.24 -11.00
N ARG A 112 -0.86 -15.56 -10.40
CA ARG A 112 -0.77 -16.21 -9.08
C ARG A 112 -0.47 -15.23 -7.94
N PHE A 113 -1.16 -14.09 -7.87
CA PHE A 113 -0.91 -13.12 -6.79
C PHE A 113 -1.26 -13.68 -5.40
N ASN A 114 -2.17 -14.66 -5.37
CA ASN A 114 -2.51 -15.43 -4.16
C ASN A 114 -1.33 -16.18 -3.53
N LEU A 115 -0.26 -16.48 -4.28
CA LEU A 115 0.96 -17.10 -3.73
C LEU A 115 1.80 -16.13 -2.90
N PHE A 116 1.65 -14.82 -3.11
CA PHE A 116 2.47 -13.80 -2.46
C PHE A 116 1.71 -13.10 -1.33
N THR A 117 0.43 -12.77 -1.55
CA THR A 117 -0.42 -12.13 -0.53
C THR A 117 -1.90 -12.40 -0.80
N SER A 118 -2.74 -12.33 0.24
CA SER A 118 -4.18 -12.45 0.05
C SER A 118 -4.77 -11.19 -0.59
N LYS A 119 -5.86 -11.33 -1.37
CA LYS A 119 -6.58 -10.21 -1.98
C LYS A 119 -6.97 -9.17 -0.91
N HIS A 120 -7.51 -9.65 0.21
CA HIS A 120 -7.91 -8.80 1.33
C HIS A 120 -6.74 -8.00 1.92
N ARG A 121 -5.59 -8.66 2.19
CA ARG A 121 -4.43 -7.99 2.76
C ARG A 121 -3.82 -6.97 1.78
N PHE A 122 -3.77 -7.29 0.49
CA PHE A 122 -3.32 -6.35 -0.54
C PHE A 122 -4.17 -5.07 -0.55
N PHE A 123 -5.50 -5.19 -0.60
CA PHE A 123 -6.38 -4.02 -0.63
C PHE A 123 -6.41 -3.27 0.71
N HIS A 124 -6.21 -3.96 1.84
CA HIS A 124 -5.99 -3.32 3.13
C HIS A 124 -4.75 -2.41 3.09
N ILE A 125 -3.59 -2.93 2.64
CA ILE A 125 -2.36 -2.14 2.54
C ILE A 125 -2.53 -0.98 1.55
N MET A 126 -3.08 -1.24 0.36
CA MET A 126 -3.34 -0.20 -0.64
C MET A 126 -4.26 0.91 -0.12
N GLY A 127 -5.25 0.57 0.72
CA GLY A 127 -6.18 1.53 1.31
C GLY A 127 -5.55 2.46 2.35
N TYR A 128 -4.45 2.04 2.98
CA TYR A 128 -3.75 2.83 3.99
C TYR A 128 -2.37 3.31 3.56
N LEU A 129 -1.90 2.98 2.35
CA LEU A 129 -0.58 3.35 1.85
C LEU A 129 -0.37 4.86 1.91
N HIS A 130 0.51 5.30 2.81
CA HIS A 130 0.84 6.72 3.03
C HIS A 130 2.35 6.91 3.12
N PHE A 131 2.81 8.05 2.62
CA PHE A 131 4.23 8.37 2.58
C PHE A 131 4.64 9.47 3.57
N SER A 132 3.67 10.16 4.18
CA SER A 132 3.91 11.29 5.08
C SER A 132 2.79 11.45 6.11
N ASN A 133 3.10 12.04 7.26
CA ASN A 133 2.10 12.37 8.28
C ASN A 133 1.27 13.59 7.85
N ASN A 134 -0.01 13.36 7.55
CA ASN A 134 -0.96 14.41 7.16
C ASN A 134 -1.25 15.44 8.28
N LYS A 135 -0.91 15.14 9.53
CA LYS A 135 -1.05 16.06 10.67
C LYS A 135 0.20 16.89 10.96
N SER A 136 1.24 16.80 10.12
CA SER A 136 2.42 17.66 10.31
C SER A 136 2.09 19.10 9.95
N PRO A 137 2.64 20.11 10.64
CA PRO A 137 2.56 21.50 10.19
C PRO A 137 3.07 21.72 8.75
N GLN A 138 4.02 20.88 8.31
CA GLN A 138 4.55 20.89 6.95
C GLN A 138 3.48 20.56 5.89
N ALA A 139 2.38 19.88 6.25
CA ALA A 139 1.28 19.60 5.33
C ALA A 139 0.56 20.86 4.87
N ASP A 140 0.54 21.91 5.71
CA ASP A 140 -0.10 23.20 5.38
C ASP A 140 0.83 24.12 4.58
N ILE A 141 2.14 23.90 4.70
CA ILE A 141 3.17 24.73 4.05
C ILE A 141 3.55 24.18 2.67
N VAL A 142 3.68 22.85 2.56
CA VAL A 142 4.23 22.19 1.37
C VAL A 142 3.11 21.53 0.56
N ARG A 143 2.78 22.12 -0.60
CA ARG A 143 1.71 21.61 -1.49
C ARG A 143 1.85 20.13 -1.86
N ALA A 144 3.09 19.65 -2.02
CA ALA A 144 3.40 18.26 -2.38
C ALA A 144 3.80 17.39 -1.18
N TRP A 145 3.44 17.77 0.05
CA TRP A 145 3.86 17.07 1.29
C TRP A 145 3.61 15.56 1.24
N LYS A 146 2.47 15.16 0.68
CA LYS A 146 2.03 13.75 0.60
C LYS A 146 2.99 12.81 -0.12
N THR A 147 3.80 13.32 -1.05
CA THR A 147 4.78 12.51 -1.82
C THR A 147 6.21 12.92 -1.54
N ARG A 148 6.42 14.01 -0.78
CA ARG A 148 7.71 14.63 -0.56
C ARG A 148 8.78 13.66 -0.03
N PRO A 149 8.49 12.79 0.97
CA PRO A 149 9.51 11.88 1.50
C PRO A 149 10.06 10.90 0.46
N VAL A 150 9.20 10.39 -0.44
CA VAL A 150 9.63 9.50 -1.53
C VAL A 150 10.44 10.27 -2.57
N VAL A 151 9.95 11.45 -2.97
CA VAL A 151 10.61 12.28 -3.98
C VAL A 151 12.01 12.71 -3.54
N ASP A 152 12.18 13.14 -2.29
CA ASP A 152 13.47 13.58 -1.76
C ASP A 152 14.51 12.44 -1.70
N VAL A 153 14.05 11.20 -1.45
CA VAL A 153 14.92 10.02 -1.49
C VAL A 153 15.33 9.72 -2.93
N LEU A 154 14.36 9.63 -3.85
CA LEU A 154 14.63 9.33 -5.25
C LEU A 154 15.56 10.37 -5.88
N GLN A 155 15.28 11.66 -5.72
CA GLN A 155 16.12 12.74 -6.27
C GLN A 155 17.58 12.62 -5.80
N ARG A 156 17.78 12.34 -4.51
CA ARG A 156 19.12 12.16 -3.93
C ARG A 156 19.83 10.94 -4.51
N THR A 157 19.16 9.78 -4.56
CA THR A 157 19.77 8.55 -5.05
C THR A 157 20.04 8.59 -6.56
N PHE A 158 19.16 9.25 -7.34
CA PHE A 158 19.38 9.45 -8.77
C PHE A 158 20.57 10.37 -9.04
N ALA A 159 20.67 11.51 -8.33
CA ALA A 159 21.81 12.41 -8.46
C ALA A 159 23.15 11.74 -8.12
N GLN A 160 23.15 10.77 -7.19
CA GLN A 160 24.35 10.02 -6.82
C GLN A 160 24.66 8.85 -7.77
N GLY A 161 23.63 8.17 -8.28
CA GLY A 161 23.77 6.92 -9.04
C GLY A 161 23.77 7.07 -10.56
N TYR A 162 23.34 8.21 -11.08
CA TYR A 162 23.24 8.45 -12.52
C TYR A 162 24.06 9.67 -12.93
N ARG A 163 25.02 9.46 -13.84
CA ARG A 163 25.74 10.53 -14.51
C ARG A 163 25.15 10.73 -15.89
N MET A 164 24.82 11.97 -16.26
CA MET A 164 24.35 12.27 -17.60
C MET A 164 25.48 11.98 -18.61
N PRO A 165 25.18 11.29 -19.73
CA PRO A 165 26.10 11.24 -20.86
C PRO A 165 26.38 12.67 -21.35
N GLN A 166 27.64 12.96 -21.67
CA GLN A 166 28.04 14.22 -22.31
C GLN A 166 27.64 14.22 -23.79
#